data_AF-A0A419H231-F1
#
_entry.id   AF-A0A419H231-F1
#
_cell.length_a   1.000
_cell.length_b   1.000
_cell.length_c   1.000
_cell.angle_alpha   90.00
_cell.angle_beta   90.00
_cell.angle_gamma   90.00
#
_symmetry.space_group_name_H-M   'P 1'
#
loop_
_entity.id
_entity.type
_entity.pdbx_description
1 polymer ?
#
loop_
_entity_poly.entity_id
_entity_poly.type
_entity_poly.pdbx_seq_one_letter_code
_entity_poly.pdbx_strand_id
1 'polypeptide(L)' 'MNANKHTHHRQFSISTPSMKENWDIQKAKLMKKYPTLTERDLRYDEGKKGAMWERIQIKLSLSKEKMQKLVASIQ' A
#
# COMPACT_ATOMS: atom_id res chain seq x y z
N MET A 1 11.48 -49.52 -17.49
CA MET A 1 12.21 -48.28 -17.12
C MET A 1 11.32 -47.09 -17.44
N ASN A 2 10.74 -46.43 -16.44
CA ASN A 2 9.84 -45.29 -16.67
C ASN A 2 10.60 -43.98 -16.38
N ALA A 3 11.05 -43.31 -17.44
CA ALA A 3 11.70 -42.01 -17.35
C ALA A 3 10.64 -40.91 -17.42
N ASN A 4 9.94 -40.69 -16.30
CA ASN A 4 9.05 -39.54 -16.16
C ASN A 4 9.92 -38.31 -15.84
N LYS A 5 10.20 -37.55 -16.90
CA LYS A 5 11.05 -36.36 -16.88
C LYS A 5 10.30 -35.28 -16.12
N HIS A 6 10.72 -35.04 -14.88
CA HIS A 6 10.20 -33.99 -14.02
C HIS A 6 10.31 -32.63 -14.73
N THR A 7 9.17 -32.10 -15.13
CA THR A 7 9.00 -30.70 -15.50
C THR A 7 9.35 -29.85 -14.27
N HIS A 8 10.48 -29.14 -14.34
CA HIS A 8 10.79 -28.07 -13.39
C HIS A 8 9.86 -26.88 -13.69
N HIS A 9 8.61 -26.97 -13.25
CA HIS A 9 7.77 -25.78 -13.12
C HIS A 9 8.35 -24.99 -11.94
N ARG A 10 9.22 -24.02 -12.24
CA ARG A 10 9.64 -23.01 -11.27
C ARG A 10 8.38 -22.25 -10.87
N GLN A 11 7.74 -22.68 -9.79
CA GLN A 11 6.70 -21.92 -9.13
C GLN A 11 7.40 -20.68 -8.56
N PHE A 12 7.56 -19.64 -9.38
CA PHE A 12 7.65 -18.31 -8.84
C PHE A 12 6.31 -18.07 -8.17
N SER A 13 6.25 -18.38 -6.88
CA SER A 13 5.23 -17.85 -5.98
C SER A 13 5.40 -16.34 -6.04
N ILE A 14 4.71 -15.69 -6.97
CA ILE A 14 4.43 -14.26 -6.86
C ILE A 14 3.48 -14.19 -5.67
N SER A 15 4.06 -14.22 -4.47
CA SER A 15 3.34 -13.98 -3.24
C SER A 15 2.77 -12.59 -3.39
N THR A 16 1.44 -12.51 -3.50
CA THR A 16 0.73 -11.23 -3.48
C THR A 16 1.29 -10.43 -2.30
N PRO A 17 1.84 -9.22 -2.52
CA PRO A 17 2.38 -8.43 -1.42
C PRO A 17 1.26 -8.30 -0.39
N SER A 18 1.55 -8.68 0.85
CA SER A 18 0.55 -8.56 1.91
C SER A 18 0.05 -7.12 1.92
N MET A 19 -1.24 -6.89 2.19
CA MET A 19 -1.81 -5.54 2.21
C MET A 19 -0.99 -4.56 3.07
N LYS A 20 -0.29 -5.07 4.10
CA LYS A 20 0.60 -4.32 4.98
C LYS A 20 1.91 -3.90 4.30
N GLU A 21 2.53 -4.78 3.51
CA GLU A 21 3.76 -4.47 2.76
C GLU A 21 3.53 -3.38 1.70
N ASN A 22 2.37 -3.40 1.04
CA ASN A 22 1.97 -2.34 0.11
C ASN A 22 1.73 -0.99 0.83
N TRP A 23 1.26 -1.02 2.08
CA TRP A 23 1.03 0.19 2.87
C TRP A 23 2.33 0.88 3.29
N ASP A 24 3.35 0.15 3.73
CA ASP A 24 4.64 0.73 4.13
C ASP A 24 5.30 1.52 2.98
N ILE A 25 5.16 1.04 1.74
CA ILE A 25 5.62 1.75 0.53
C ILE A 25 4.79 3.02 0.28
N GLN A 26 3.46 2.94 0.35
CA GLN A 26 2.56 4.08 0.18
C GLN A 26 2.83 5.17 1.24
N LYS A 27 3.04 4.75 2.49
CA LYS A 27 3.40 5.60 3.62
C LYS A 27 4.71 6.36 3.38
N ALA A 28 5.74 5.68 2.90
CA ALA A 28 7.01 6.33 2.57
C ALA A 28 6.85 7.40 1.46
N LYS A 29 6.08 7.09 0.40
CA LYS A 29 5.76 8.06 -0.67
C LYS A 29 5.00 9.27 -0.11
N LEU A 30 4.04 9.04 0.79
CA LEU A 30 3.25 10.09 1.44
C LEU A 30 4.13 11.01 2.29
N MET A 31 5.00 10.46 3.14
CA MET A 31 5.91 11.26 3.98
C MET A 31 6.90 12.07 3.14
N LYS A 32 7.39 11.50 2.03
CA LYS A 32 8.27 12.23 1.10
C LYS A 32 7.57 13.41 0.42
N LYS A 33 6.29 13.25 0.08
CA LYS A 33 5.49 14.29 -0.61
C LYS A 33 4.89 15.31 0.35
N TYR A 34 4.63 14.91 1.59
CA TYR A 34 4.02 15.72 2.64
C TYR A 34 4.79 15.54 3.95
N PRO A 35 5.82 16.37 4.21
CA PRO A 35 6.61 16.29 5.44
C PRO A 35 5.81 16.63 6.71
N THR A 36 4.58 17.13 6.56
CA THR A 36 3.61 17.34 7.65
C THR A 36 2.96 16.05 8.15
N LEU A 37 3.03 14.96 7.38
CA LEU A 37 2.54 13.66 7.78
C LEU A 37 3.59 12.94 8.62
N THR A 38 3.16 12.42 9.76
CA THR A 38 3.99 11.57 10.60
C THR A 38 3.53 10.11 10.54
N GLU A 39 4.37 9.18 11.00
CA GLU A 39 3.97 7.77 11.13
C GLU A 39 2.67 7.58 11.92
N ARG A 40 2.41 8.45 12.92
CA ARG A 40 1.21 8.38 13.76
C ARG A 40 -0.05 8.73 12.99
N ASP A 41 0.06 9.62 12.00
CA ASP A 41 -1.03 9.99 11.10
C ASP A 41 -1.29 8.90 10.06
N LEU A 42 -0.24 8.15 9.69
CA LEU A 42 -0.24 7.07 8.69
C LEU A 42 -0.35 5.67 9.29
N ARG A 43 -0.86 5.57 10.51
CA ARG A 43 -1.05 4.28 11.18
C ARG A 43 -2.21 3.53 10.52
N TYR A 44 -1.91 2.32 10.02
CA TYR A 44 -2.91 1.36 9.59
C TYR A 44 -3.30 0.47 10.76
N ASP A 45 -4.57 0.54 11.14
CA ASP A 45 -5.19 -0.50 11.96
C ASP A 45 -5.97 -1.42 10.99
N GLU A 46 -5.78 -2.72 11.13
CA GLU A 46 -6.34 -3.73 10.23
C GLU A 46 -7.87 -3.58 10.11
N GLY A 47 -8.38 -3.53 8.87
CA GLY A 47 -9.80 -3.29 8.59
C GLY A 47 -10.23 -1.81 8.65
N LYS A 48 -9.38 -0.88 9.12
CA LYS A 48 -9.69 0.55 9.24
C LYS A 48 -9.07 1.42 8.14
N LYS A 49 -9.00 0.89 6.91
CA LYS A 49 -8.44 1.61 5.76
C LYS A 49 -9.17 2.94 5.50
N GLY A 50 -10.50 2.96 5.59
CA GLY A 50 -11.30 4.18 5.38
C GLY A 50 -10.98 5.30 6.38
N ALA A 51 -10.99 4.96 7.68
CA ALA A 51 -10.71 5.93 8.75
C ALA A 51 -9.30 6.53 8.64
N MET A 52 -8.31 5.76 8.19
CA MET A 52 -6.98 6.27 7.93
C MET A 52 -6.98 7.28 6.77
N TRP A 53 -7.63 6.98 5.65
CA TRP A 53 -7.71 7.93 4.53
C TRP A 53 -8.43 9.22 4.92
N GLU A 54 -9.51 9.13 5.71
CA GLU A 54 -10.19 10.33 6.25
C GLU A 54 -9.24 11.18 7.11
N ARG A 55 -8.44 10.55 7.98
CA ARG A 55 -7.43 11.28 8.79
C ARG A 55 -6.40 11.98 7.92
N ILE A 56 -5.90 11.34 6.87
CA ILE A 56 -4.94 11.94 5.92
C ILE A 56 -5.60 13.12 5.19
N GLN A 57 -6.84 12.93 4.74
CA GLN A 57 -7.59 13.97 4.04
C GLN A 57 -7.79 15.22 4.92
N ILE A 58 -8.19 15.04 6.17
CA ILE A 58 -8.38 16.12 7.15
C ILE A 58 -7.04 16.78 7.49
N LYS A 59 -5.99 15.99 7.76
CA LYS A 59 -4.66 16.49 8.14
C LYS A 59 -4.03 17.38 7.06
N LEU A 60 -4.24 17.03 5.79
CA LEU A 60 -3.73 17.77 4.64
C LEU A 60 -4.72 18.81 4.10
N SER A 61 -5.92 18.93 4.71
CA SER A 61 -7.04 19.75 4.21
C SER A 61 -7.30 19.56 2.71
N LEU A 62 -7.29 18.30 2.25
CA LEU A 62 -7.48 17.96 0.84
C LEU A 62 -8.95 17.82 0.47
N SER A 63 -9.32 18.34 -0.70
CA SER A 63 -10.58 18.02 -1.33
C SER A 63 -10.62 16.56 -1.79
N LYS A 64 -11.83 16.01 -1.96
CA LYS A 64 -12.03 14.63 -2.45
C LYS A 64 -11.28 14.34 -3.75
N GLU A 65 -11.25 15.31 -4.67
CA GLU A 65 -10.53 15.17 -5.94
C GLU A 65 -9.01 15.05 -5.74
N LYS A 66 -8.42 15.91 -4.90
CA LYS A 66 -6.98 15.84 -4.59
C LYS A 66 -6.64 14.54 -3.86
N MET A 67 -7.56 14.04 -3.02
CA MET A 67 -7.42 12.77 -2.35
C MET A 67 -7.40 11.58 -3.33
N GLN A 68 -8.29 11.58 -4.33
CA GLN A 68 -8.29 10.54 -5.38
C GLN A 68 -6.99 10.56 -6.19
N LYS A 69 -6.51 11.74 -6.58
CA LYS A 69 -5.22 11.91 -7.27
C LYS A 69 -4.05 11.42 -6.41
N LEU A 70 -4.11 11.66 -5.09
CA LEU A 70 -3.11 11.18 -4.14
C LEU A 70 -3.06 9.65 -4.12
N VAL A 71 -4.20 9.00 -3.90
CA VAL A 71 -4.32 7.54 -3.84
C VAL A 71 -3.86 6.91 -5.16
N ALA A 72 -4.30 7.47 -6.30
CA ALA A 72 -3.88 7.00 -7.62
C ALA A 72 -2.36 7.16 -7.87
N SER A 73 -1.72 8.15 -7.26
CA SER A 73 -0.29 8.40 -7.41
C SER A 73 0.60 7.46 -6.59
N ILE A 74 0.03 6.78 -5.57
CA ILE A 74 0.80 5.95 -4.63
C ILE A 74 0.48 4.46 -4.71
N GLN A 75 -0.67 4.08 -5.28
CA GLN A 75 -1.01 2.69 -5.62
C GLN A 75 -0.06 2.08 -6.66
#